data_AF-A0A355FSL4-F1
#
_entry.id   AF-A0A355FSL4-F1
#
_cell.length_a   1.000
_cell.length_b   1.000
_cell.length_c   1.000
_cell.angle_alpha   90.00
_cell.angle_beta   90.00
_cell.angle_gamma   90.00
#
_symmetry.space_group_name_H-M   'P 1'
#
loop_
_entity.id
_entity.type
_entity.pdbx_description
1 polymer ?
#
loop_
_entity_poly.entity_id
_entity_poly.type
_entity_poly.pdbx_seq_one_letter_code
_entity_poly.pdbx_strand_id
1 'polypeptide(L)' 'MPTIQQLIRKGRTTKTQASKSAALDSCPQRRGVCVRVYTTT' A
#
# COMPACT_ATOMS: atom_id res chain seq x y z
N MET A 1 -12.98 6.63 -24.63
CA MET A 1 -14.01 6.86 -23.58
C MET A 1 -14.96 5.66 -23.55
N PRO A 2 -15.31 5.11 -22.37
CA PRO A 2 -16.21 3.97 -22.29
C PRO A 2 -17.68 4.38 -22.43
N THR A 3 -18.50 3.52 -23.04
CA THR A 3 -19.95 3.72 -23.19
C THR A 3 -20.72 3.30 -21.93
N ILE A 4 -21.95 3.77 -21.76
CA ILE A 4 -22.80 3.43 -20.60
C ILE A 4 -22.97 1.91 -20.46
N GLN A 5 -23.20 1.22 -21.58
CA GLN A 5 -23.37 -0.25 -21.59
C GLN A 5 -22.08 -0.99 -21.16
N GLN A 6 -20.90 -0.44 -21.45
CA GLN A 6 -19.63 -1.00 -20.98
C GLN A 6 -19.47 -0.86 -19.48
N LEU A 7 -19.88 0.29 -18.90
CA LEU A 7 -19.83 0.53 -17.47
C LEU A 7 -20.86 -0.31 -16.69
N ILE A 8 -22.04 -0.57 -17.28
CA ILE A 8 -23.06 -1.46 -16.69
C ILE A 8 -22.53 -2.90 -16.62
N ARG A 9 -21.86 -3.39 -17.67
CA ARG A 9 -21.28 -4.75 -17.70
C ARG A 9 -20.00 -4.86 -16.88
N LYS A 10 -19.16 -3.82 -16.87
CA LYS A 10 -17.88 -3.75 -16.17
C LYS A 10 -17.73 -2.37 -15.55
N GLY A 11 -18.06 -2.27 -14.26
CA GLY A 11 -17.91 -1.04 -13.49
C GLY A 11 -16.47 -0.54 -13.45
N ARG A 12 -16.27 0.73 -13.08
CA ARG A 12 -14.93 1.28 -12.85
C ARG A 12 -14.37 0.73 -11.55
N THR A 13 -13.11 0.31 -11.58
CA THR A 13 -12.36 -0.10 -10.39
C THR A 13 -11.36 0.97 -10.01
N THR A 14 -11.30 1.33 -8.73
CA THR A 14 -10.23 2.17 -8.21
C THR A 14 -8.93 1.38 -8.14
N LYS A 15 -7.79 2.06 -8.31
CA LYS A 15 -6.48 1.42 -8.17
C LYS A 15 -6.16 1.28 -6.69
N THR A 16 -5.76 0.08 -6.26
CA THR A 16 -5.24 -0.15 -4.91
C THR A 16 -3.88 0.51 -4.75
N GLN A 17 -3.67 1.26 -3.66
CA GLN A 17 -2.38 1.86 -3.33
C GLN A 17 -1.68 1.02 -2.27
N ALA A 18 -0.41 0.71 -2.48
CA ALA A 18 0.43 0.07 -1.48
C ALA A 18 1.12 1.14 -0.61
N SER A 19 1.11 0.94 0.70
CA SER A 19 1.90 1.78 1.61
C SER A 19 3.38 1.48 1.43
N LYS A 20 4.21 2.52 1.30
CA LYS A 20 5.68 2.38 1.36
C LYS A 20 6.16 1.94 2.74
N SER A 21 5.32 2.10 3.76
CA SER A 21 5.63 1.82 5.15
C SER A 21 4.67 0.76 5.71
N ALA A 22 4.69 -0.43 5.13
CA ALA A 22 3.83 -1.54 5.54
C ALA A 22 4.04 -1.94 7.00
N ALA A 23 5.29 -1.92 7.48
CA ALA A 23 5.63 -2.31 8.85
C ALA A 23 4.95 -1.47 9.95
N LEU A 24 4.46 -0.26 9.63
CA LEU A 24 3.82 0.63 10.59
C LEU A 24 2.32 0.35 10.82
N ASP A 25 1.65 -0.49 10.00
CA ASP A 25 0.18 -0.65 9.94
C ASP A 25 -0.64 0.56 10.45
N SER A 26 -0.50 1.70 9.77
CA SER A 26 -1.22 2.95 10.07
C SER A 26 -1.00 3.60 11.45
N CYS A 27 -0.04 3.13 12.26
CA CYS A 27 0.36 3.81 13.49
C CYS A 27 1.58 4.72 13.26
N PRO A 28 1.72 5.82 14.03
CA PRO A 28 2.80 6.77 13.81
C PRO A 28 4.19 6.21 14.13
N GLN A 29 4.30 5.29 15.09
CA GLN A 29 5.56 4.68 15.53
C GLN A 29 5.30 3.27 16.10
N ARG A 30 6.25 2.35 15.91
CA ARG A 30 6.24 1.01 16.52
C ARG A 30 7.54 0.71 17.26
N ARG A 31 7.42 0.04 18.42
CA ARG A 31 8.57 -0.47 19.17
C ARG A 31 9.10 -1.74 18.50
N GLY A 32 10.41 -1.91 18.46
CA GLY A 32 11.09 -3.10 17.94
C GLY A 32 12.42 -3.33 18.65
N VAL A 33 12.96 -4.54 18.54
CA VAL A 33 14.27 -4.94 19.09
C VAL A 33 15.22 -5.21 17.93
N CYS A 34 16.45 -4.70 18.01
CA CYS A 34 17.47 -4.91 16.98
C CYS A 34 17.92 -6.38 16.95
N VAL A 35 17.81 -7.02 15.79
CA VAL A 35 18.27 -8.41 15.60
C VAL A 35 19.78 -8.47 15.32
N ARG A 36 20.32 -7.46 14.63
CA ARG A 36 21.76 -7.35 14.30
C ARG A 36 22.16 -5.88 14.28
N VAL A 37 23.35 -5.58 14.78
CA VAL A 37 23.94 -4.23 14.76
C VAL A 37 25.24 -4.29 13.97
N TYR A 38 25.35 -3.49 12.92
CA TYR A 38 26.54 -3.38 12.06
C TYR A 38 26.56 -2.00 11.40
N THR A 39 27.70 -1.65 10.81
CA THR A 39 27.90 -0.40 10.08
C THR A 39 27.84 -0.62 8.57
N THR A 40 27.32 0.36 7.84
CA THR A 40 27.30 0.42 6.37
C THR A 40 28.09 1.64 5.92
N THR A 41 28.92 1.51 4.89
CA THR A 41 29.62 2.63 4.24
C THR A 41 28.77 3.24 3.14
#